data_AF-A0A524D9S6-F1
#
_entry.id   AF-A0A524D9S6-F1
#
_cell.length_a   1.000
_cell.length_b   1.000
_cell.length_c   1.000
_cell.angle_alpha   90.00
_cell.angle_beta   90.00
_cell.angle_gamma   90.00
#
_symmetry.space_group_name_H-M   'P 1'
#
loop_
_entity.id
_entity.type
_entity.pdbx_description
1 polymer ?
#
loop_
_entity_poly.entity_id
_entity_poly.type
_entity_poly.pdbx_seq_one_letter_code
_entity_poly.pdbx_strand_id
1 'polypeptide(L)'
;MSILAKVIEEIEKITTQLKVSNIFLLSFAHLFGELSSPEFGFATLKKLEKLFIEKNYHVGRAPFGWFNEFELKTKGYPLSRISRII
;
A
#
# COMPACT_ATOMS: atom_id res chain seq x y z
N MET A 1 -9.33 16.67 -4.28
CA MET A 1 -8.80 15.36 -4.71
C MET A 1 -9.04 14.35 -3.59
N SER A 2 -9.51 13.14 -3.89
CA SER A 2 -9.79 12.13 -2.84
C SER A 2 -8.49 11.52 -2.29
N ILE A 3 -8.53 11.00 -1.06
CA ILE A 3 -7.38 10.31 -0.45
C ILE A 3 -6.88 9.15 -1.33
N LEU A 4 -7.79 8.40 -1.94
CA LEU A 4 -7.46 7.30 -2.85
C LEU A 4 -6.67 7.77 -4.07
N ALA A 5 -7.06 8.90 -4.68
CA ALA A 5 -6.38 9.44 -5.84
C ALA A 5 -4.92 9.81 -5.51
N LYS A 6 -4.71 10.46 -4.36
CA LYS A 6 -3.36 10.82 -3.92
C LYS A 6 -2.49 9.60 -3.59
N VAL A 7 -3.06 8.58 -2.94
CA VAL A 7 -2.35 7.31 -2.64
C VAL A 7 -1.91 6.64 -3.93
N ILE A 8 -2.78 6.58 -4.92
CA ILE A 8 -2.49 6.00 -6.23
C ILE A 8 -1.38 6.76 -6.92
N GLU A 9 -1.49 8.09 -7.01
CA GLU A 9 -0.47 8.93 -7.63
C GLU A 9 0.92 8.72 -7.00
N GLU A 10 0.99 8.68 -5.67
CA GLU A 10 2.26 8.52 -4.98
C GLU A 10 2.87 7.13 -5.19
N ILE A 11 2.06 6.07 -5.13
CA ILE A 11 2.53 4.70 -5.40
C ILE A 11 2.93 4.54 -6.87
N GLU A 12 2.19 5.10 -7.82
CA GLU A 12 2.53 5.07 -9.26
C GLU A 12 3.86 5.78 -9.54
N LYS A 13 4.11 6.92 -8.89
CA LYS A 13 5.40 7.62 -8.98
C LYS A 13 6.57 6.75 -8.53
N ILE A 14 6.44 6.10 -7.38
CA ILE A 14 7.47 5.22 -6.80
C ILE A 14 7.71 3.99 -7.69
N THR A 15 6.62 3.31 -8.07
CA THR A 15 6.68 2.08 -8.86
C THR A 15 7.26 2.32 -10.25
N THR A 16 6.91 3.44 -10.88
CA THR A 16 7.51 3.90 -12.14
C THR A 16 9.00 4.17 -12.00
N GLN A 17 9.40 4.90 -10.95
CA GLN A 17 10.82 5.20 -10.68
C GLN A 17 11.64 3.93 -10.46
N LEU A 18 11.08 2.94 -9.77
CA LEU A 18 11.74 1.67 -9.46
C LEU A 18 11.57 0.59 -10.54
N LYS A 19 10.73 0.85 -11.56
CA LYS A 19 10.37 -0.11 -12.61
C LYS A 19 9.83 -1.42 -12.03
N VAL A 20 8.90 -1.34 -11.09
CA VAL A 20 8.26 -2.51 -10.44
C VAL A 20 6.76 -2.51 -10.71
N SER A 21 6.19 -3.69 -10.91
CA SER A 21 4.74 -3.88 -11.15
C SER A 21 4.05 -4.70 -10.07
N ASN A 22 4.81 -5.30 -9.15
CA ASN A 22 4.27 -6.09 -8.04
C ASN A 22 4.04 -5.18 -6.84
N ILE A 23 2.82 -5.15 -6.33
CA ILE A 23 2.41 -4.39 -5.15
C ILE A 23 1.82 -5.36 -4.12
N PHE A 24 2.24 -5.25 -2.86
CA PHE A 24 1.63 -5.99 -1.77
C PHE A 24 1.03 -5.01 -0.75
N LEU A 25 -0.27 -5.12 -0.51
CA LEU A 25 -1.02 -4.30 0.42
C LEU A 25 -1.11 -4.99 1.78
N LEU A 26 -0.51 -4.39 2.80
CA LEU A 26 -0.53 -4.87 4.17
C LEU A 26 -1.15 -3.81 5.08
N SER A 27 -2.21 -4.16 5.81
CA SER A 27 -2.76 -3.29 6.85
C SER A 27 -1.76 -3.19 8.01
N PHE A 28 -1.30 -1.98 8.32
CA PHE A 28 -0.30 -1.74 9.36
C PHE A 28 -0.72 -0.56 10.25
N ALA A 29 -1.50 -0.85 11.29
CA ALA A 29 -2.04 0.18 12.20
C ALA A 29 -0.96 0.87 13.05
N HIS A 30 0.23 0.27 13.20
CA HIS A 30 1.33 0.84 13.98
C HIS A 30 2.13 1.93 13.24
N LEU A 31 1.74 2.32 12.02
CA LEU A 31 2.30 3.51 11.38
C LEU A 31 1.92 4.74 12.22
N PHE A 32 2.88 5.64 12.44
CA PHE A 32 2.66 6.87 13.19
C PHE A 32 1.50 7.68 12.56
N GLY A 33 0.40 7.87 13.29
CA GLY A 33 -0.77 8.63 12.84
C GLY A 33 -2.04 8.34 13.64
N GLU A 34 -3.11 9.09 13.36
CA GLU A 34 -4.44 8.81 13.88
C GLU A 34 -5.11 7.68 13.10
N LEU A 35 -5.71 6.73 13.82
CA LEU A 35 -6.37 5.59 13.21
C LEU A 35 -7.76 5.98 12.69
N SER A 36 -8.08 5.53 11.48
CA SER A 36 -9.46 5.54 10.99
C SER A 36 -10.28 4.42 11.65
N SER A 37 -11.59 4.40 11.37
CA SER A 37 -12.40 3.23 11.71
C SER A 37 -11.92 1.97 10.95
N PRO A 38 -12.11 0.76 11.51
CA PRO A 38 -11.77 -0.49 10.84
C PRO A 38 -12.47 -0.67 9.49
N GLU A 39 -13.74 -0.26 9.39
CA GLU A 39 -14.56 -0.37 8.17
C GLU A 39 -13.97 0.50 7.07
N PHE A 40 -13.56 1.72 7.42
CA PHE A 40 -12.91 2.63 6.49
C PHE A 40 -11.57 2.08 6.01
N GLY A 41 -10.74 1.56 6.92
CA GLY A 41 -9.45 0.96 6.58
C GLY A 41 -9.58 -0.24 5.64
N PHE A 42 -10.51 -1.15 5.95
CA PHE A 42 -10.80 -2.31 5.12
C PHE A 42 -11.31 -1.92 3.73
N ALA A 43 -12.30 -1.02 3.66
CA ALA A 43 -12.87 -0.55 2.40
C ALA A 43 -11.82 0.17 1.54
N THR A 44 -10.93 0.94 2.16
CA THR A 44 -9.84 1.65 1.47
C THR A 44 -8.86 0.66 0.85
N LEU A 45 -8.38 -0.33 1.60
CA LEU A 45 -7.46 -1.35 1.07
C LEU A 45 -8.07 -2.18 -0.06
N LYS A 46 -9.35 -2.55 0.04
CA LYS A 46 -10.08 -3.24 -1.04
C LYS A 46 -10.21 -2.37 -2.29
N LYS A 47 -10.48 -1.07 -2.13
CA LYS A 47 -10.58 -0.14 -3.28
C LYS A 47 -9.22 0.04 -3.94
N LEU A 48 -8.15 0.19 -3.16
CA LEU A 48 -6.78 0.28 -3.70
C LEU A 48 -6.39 -0.97 -4.49
N GLU A 49 -6.65 -2.16 -3.93
CA GLU A 49 -6.42 -3.44 -4.62
C GLU A 49 -7.08 -3.45 -6.01
N LYS A 50 -8.38 -3.15 -6.07
CA LYS A 50 -9.13 -3.10 -7.33
C LYS A 50 -8.55 -2.09 -8.32
N LEU A 51 -8.28 -0.86 -7.87
CA LEU A 51 -7.80 0.23 -8.73
C LEU A 51 -6.40 -0.05 -9.30
N PHE A 52 -5.51 -0.65 -8.52
CA PHE A 52 -4.19 -1.05 -9.02
C PHE A 52 -4.27 -2.23 -10.00
N ILE A 53 -5.18 -3.19 -9.78
CA ILE A 53 -5.43 -4.28 -10.75
C ILE A 53 -5.96 -3.71 -12.08
N GLU A 54 -6.91 -2.78 -12.03
CA GLU A 54 -7.43 -2.08 -13.23
C GLU A 54 -6.35 -1.32 -14.00
N LYS A 55 -5.28 -0.92 -13.30
CA LYS A 55 -4.08 -0.26 -13.86
C LYS A 55 -2.98 -1.24 -14.28
N ASN A 56 -3.25 -2.54 -14.33
CA ASN A 56 -2.33 -3.60 -14.73
C ASN A 56 -1.14 -3.86 -13.77
N TYR A 57 -1.29 -3.55 -12.49
CA TYR A 57 -0.33 -4.02 -11.46
C TYR A 57 -0.67 -5.44 -11.00
N HIS A 58 0.34 -6.19 -10.59
CA HIS A 58 0.15 -7.46 -9.88
C HIS A 58 0.01 -7.18 -8.39
N VAL A 59 -1.21 -7.26 -7.88
CA VAL A 59 -1.51 -6.86 -6.51
C VAL A 59 -1.85 -8.06 -5.64
N GLY A 60 -1.13 -8.20 -4.52
CA GLY A 60 -1.52 -9.07 -3.42
C GLY A 60 -1.98 -8.25 -2.21
N ARG A 61 -2.84 -8.81 -1.37
CA ARG A 61 -3.25 -8.19 -0.12
C ARG A 61 -3.37 -9.22 0.99
N ALA A 62 -2.82 -8.91 2.18
CA ALA A 62 -3.01 -9.74 3.36
C ALA A 62 -4.45 -9.63 3.92
N PRO A 63 -4.94 -10.64 4.67
CA PRO A 63 -6.19 -10.53 5.41
C PRO A 63 -6.17 -9.33 6.37
N PHE A 64 -7.25 -8.54 6.37
CA PHE A 64 -7.37 -7.35 7.22
C PHE A 64 -7.73 -7.75 8.66
N GLY A 65 -7.03 -7.21 9.65
CA GLY A 65 -7.34 -7.42 11.07
C GLY A 65 -6.86 -8.77 11.62
N TRP A 66 -6.04 -9.51 10.88
CA TRP A 66 -5.45 -10.77 11.33
C TRP A 66 -4.04 -10.54 11.88
N PHE A 67 -3.66 -11.34 12.88
CA PHE A 67 -2.27 -11.48 13.26
C PHE A 67 -1.55 -12.28 12.17
N ASN A 68 -0.63 -11.62 11.48
CA ASN A 68 0.16 -12.22 10.40
C ASN A 68 1.63 -12.24 10.80
N GLU A 69 2.28 -13.39 10.65
CA GLU A 69 3.74 -13.46 10.56
C GLU A 69 4.15 -13.25 9.11
N PHE A 70 5.17 -12.43 8.87
CA PHE A 70 5.70 -12.19 7.52
C PHE A 70 7.21 -12.01 7.53
N GLU A 71 7.86 -12.47 6.46
CA GLU A 71 9.27 -12.24 6.21
C GLU A 71 9.43 -11.10 5.19
N LEU A 72 10.26 -10.10 5.50
CA LEU A 72 10.56 -8.98 4.60
C LEU A 72 12.07 -8.92 4.33
N LYS A 73 12.46 -9.08 3.05
CA LYS A 73 13.84 -8.91 2.59
C LYS A 73 13.96 -7.63 1.75
N THR A 74 14.68 -6.64 2.27
CA THR A 74 14.86 -5.34 1.61
C THR A 74 16.10 -5.33 0.72
N LYS A 75 16.03 -4.63 -0.42
CA LYS A 75 17.11 -4.57 -1.41
C LYS A 75 18.26 -3.59 -1.06
N GLY A 76 18.21 -2.91 0.09
CA GLY A 76 19.32 -2.12 0.65
C GLY A 76 19.63 -0.75 0.00
N TYR A 77 19.05 -0.41 -1.15
CA TYR A 77 19.24 0.91 -1.79
C TYR A 77 18.40 2.02 -1.12
N PRO A 78 18.71 3.33 -1.32
CA PRO A 78 18.04 4.42 -0.61
C PRO A 78 16.51 4.45 -0.72
N LEU A 79 15.97 4.09 -1.88
CA LEU A 79 14.52 4.02 -2.13
C LEU A 79 13.86 2.71 -1.66
N SER A 80 14.61 1.80 -1.02
CA SER A 80 14.08 0.51 -0.57
C SER A 80 13.17 0.63 0.65
N ARG A 81 13.24 1.76 1.37
CA ARG A 81 12.43 2.07 2.54
C ARG A 81 12.06 3.55 2.52
N ILE A 82 10.78 3.83 2.29
CA ILE A 82 10.26 5.19 2.19
C ILE A 82 8.92 5.27 2.94
N SER A 83 8.64 6.43 3.54
CA SER A 83 7.37 6.74 4.19
C SER A 83 6.69 7.92 3.49
N ARG A 84 5.36 8.00 3.63
CA ARG A 84 4.52 9.07 3.07
C ARG A 84 3.39 9.40 4.03
N ILE A 85 3.00 10.68 4.03
CA ILE A 85 1.79 11.21 4.67
C ILE A 85 0.96 11.80 3.54
N ILE A 86 -0.33 11.43 3.44
CA ILE A 86 -1.18 11.68 2.25
C ILE A 86 -2.50 12.32 2.67
#